data_AF-A0AB34K6L3-F1
#
_entry.id   AF-A0AB34K6L3-F1
#
_cell.length_a   1.000
_cell.length_b   1.000
_cell.length_c   1.000
_cell.angle_alpha   90.00
_cell.angle_beta   90.00
_cell.angle_gamma   90.00
#
_symmetry.space_group_name_H-M   'P 1'
#
loop_
_entity.id
_entity.type
_entity.pdbx_description
1 polymer ?
#
loop_
_entity_poly.entity_id
_entity_poly.type
_entity_poly.pdbx_seq_one_letter_code
_entity_poly.pdbx_strand_id
1 'polypeptide(L)'
;MFSCSVSLRSRTSSTLSSDSPIKILLWLHLLTWSPCPHTVRAAPMKRMPQVTVDELTADTIKFTLSNTDTSVANALRRVMLAEVPTMAIDKVEFMENTTVLHDDFIAHRLGLIPLTSEHAGFDTDSTDFDAAGLGPALSAFQYNRDCSCQAFCPRCTVQFDLDVKAKEDSTLYVTSEALKSEFESRCKVAVGNDGENAHILIVKMRKGQALKLKAYAQKGIGKEHAKWGPCCTAVFAYEPEVELNHKVYAEMSAEERADFVDACPKKLTKPYNPDDRPYESIETDEASACMVCLDCLERAKDFPGIAKVRDRPQYFKFTVESTGALAPDKIVFRAIEVLKRKLEEVRDKLASAALME
;
A
#
# COMPACT_ATOMS: atom_id res chain seq x y z
N MET A 1 -23.43 -17.23 -20.85
CA MET A 1 -23.96 -18.54 -20.39
C MET A 1 -22.82 -19.54 -20.40
N PHE A 2 -22.19 -19.77 -19.25
CA PHE A 2 -21.05 -20.68 -19.11
C PHE A 2 -21.56 -22.10 -18.83
N SER A 3 -21.16 -23.05 -19.69
CA SER A 3 -21.43 -24.48 -19.53
C SER A 3 -20.24 -25.12 -18.79
N CYS A 4 -20.55 -25.76 -17.67
CA CYS A 4 -19.65 -26.56 -16.84
C CYS A 4 -19.60 -27.98 -17.40
N SER A 5 -18.41 -28.54 -17.63
CA SER A 5 -18.25 -29.97 -17.93
C SER A 5 -17.23 -30.62 -16.99
N VAL A 6 -17.73 -31.54 -16.19
CA VAL A 6 -16.99 -32.43 -15.28
C VAL A 6 -16.61 -33.68 -16.07
N SER A 7 -15.33 -34.06 -16.07
CA SER A 7 -14.85 -35.31 -16.70
C SER A 7 -14.17 -36.21 -15.66
N LEU A 8 -14.87 -37.26 -15.23
CA LEU A 8 -14.28 -38.43 -14.57
C LEU A 8 -13.48 -39.24 -15.60
N ARG A 9 -12.24 -39.63 -15.27
CA ARG A 9 -11.49 -40.65 -16.01
C ARG A 9 -11.41 -41.95 -15.21
N SER A 10 -12.01 -43.00 -15.73
CA SER A 10 -11.83 -44.39 -15.32
C SER A 10 -10.60 -45.01 -16.00
N ARG A 11 -9.89 -45.87 -15.26
CA ARG A 11 -8.77 -46.70 -15.75
C ARG A 11 -9.29 -47.82 -16.63
N THR A 12 -8.60 -48.08 -17.75
CA THR A 12 -8.50 -49.44 -18.32
C THR A 12 -7.10 -49.68 -18.88
N SER A 13 -6.62 -50.88 -18.59
CA SER A 13 -5.36 -51.51 -18.94
C SER A 13 -5.37 -52.10 -20.35
N SER A 14 -4.23 -52.12 -21.04
CA SER A 14 -3.83 -53.27 -21.88
C SER A 14 -2.36 -53.18 -22.30
N THR A 15 -1.76 -54.35 -22.38
CA THR A 15 -0.34 -54.69 -22.50
C THR A 15 0.08 -55.01 -23.94
N LEU A 16 1.31 -54.60 -24.29
CA LEU A 16 2.31 -55.15 -25.24
C LEU A 16 1.90 -56.15 -26.35
N SER A 17 2.36 -55.90 -27.59
CA SER A 17 3.50 -56.59 -28.27
C SER A 17 3.48 -56.33 -29.80
N SER A 18 4.60 -55.82 -30.34
CA SER A 18 5.55 -56.47 -31.27
C SER A 18 5.21 -56.33 -32.75
N ASP A 19 6.00 -55.55 -33.50
CA ASP A 19 6.74 -56.06 -34.68
C ASP A 19 7.49 -54.92 -35.40
N SER A 20 8.71 -55.24 -35.85
CA SER A 20 9.58 -54.40 -36.67
C SER A 20 9.91 -55.17 -37.97
N PRO A 21 10.27 -54.47 -39.06
CA PRO A 21 11.66 -54.62 -39.50
C PRO A 21 12.29 -53.37 -40.16
N ILE A 22 13.50 -53.03 -39.70
CA ILE A 22 14.76 -52.72 -40.42
C ILE A 22 14.73 -51.94 -41.76
N LYS A 23 15.40 -50.76 -41.78
CA LYS A 23 16.27 -50.19 -42.86
C LYS A 23 17.10 -49.02 -42.28
N ILE A 24 18.38 -49.22 -41.95
CA ILE A 24 19.61 -48.89 -42.72
C ILE A 24 19.99 -47.39 -42.77
N LEU A 25 21.09 -47.09 -42.06
CA LEU A 25 22.11 -46.01 -42.17
C LEU A 25 21.72 -44.52 -42.20
N LEU A 26 22.12 -43.80 -41.14
CA LEU A 26 23.18 -42.78 -41.23
C LEU A 26 23.78 -42.49 -39.84
N TRP A 27 25.08 -42.77 -39.66
CA TRP A 27 25.86 -42.33 -38.50
C TRP A 27 26.32 -40.89 -38.76
N LEU A 28 25.79 -39.92 -38.01
CA LEU A 28 26.46 -38.65 -37.73
C LEU A 28 26.42 -38.41 -36.23
N HIS A 29 27.61 -38.48 -35.64
CA HIS A 29 28.03 -38.08 -34.30
C HIS A 29 26.99 -37.41 -33.37
N LEU A 30 26.59 -38.20 -32.36
CA LEU A 30 26.63 -37.88 -30.92
C LEU A 30 26.87 -36.41 -30.54
N LEU A 31 25.78 -35.63 -30.50
CA LEU A 31 25.54 -34.60 -29.49
C LEU A 31 24.07 -34.70 -29.06
N THR A 32 23.69 -35.83 -28.49
CA THR A 32 22.44 -35.95 -27.75
C THR A 32 22.63 -35.25 -26.41
N TRP A 33 22.28 -33.97 -26.35
CA TRP A 33 21.83 -33.39 -25.08
C TRP A 33 20.63 -34.22 -24.61
N SER A 34 20.86 -35.06 -23.60
CA SER A 34 19.76 -35.69 -22.86
C SER A 34 18.83 -34.59 -22.36
N PRO A 35 17.53 -34.61 -22.70
CA PRO A 35 16.57 -33.73 -22.04
C PRO A 35 16.56 -34.13 -20.57
N CYS A 36 16.97 -33.21 -19.70
CA CYS A 36 16.88 -33.39 -18.26
C CYS A 36 15.42 -33.72 -17.92
N PRO A 37 15.09 -34.83 -17.22
CA PRO A 37 13.69 -35.23 -16.97
C PRO A 37 12.93 -34.30 -16.01
N HIS A 38 13.51 -33.18 -15.61
CA HIS A 38 13.00 -32.31 -14.54
C HIS A 38 12.28 -31.06 -15.03
N THR A 39 12.01 -30.93 -16.33
CA THR A 39 11.23 -29.79 -16.84
C THR A 39 9.87 -30.21 -17.36
N VAL A 40 9.10 -30.88 -16.49
CA VAL A 40 7.66 -30.58 -16.47
C VAL A 40 7.58 -29.11 -16.04
N ARG A 41 7.59 -28.18 -17.00
CA ARG A 41 7.05 -26.84 -16.76
C ARG A 41 5.58 -27.07 -16.43
N ALA A 42 5.30 -27.33 -15.15
CA ALA A 42 3.99 -27.11 -14.60
C ALA A 42 3.62 -25.70 -15.07
N ALA A 43 2.52 -25.58 -15.82
CA ALA A 43 1.95 -24.27 -16.08
C ALA A 43 1.96 -23.54 -14.73
N PRO A 44 2.58 -22.34 -14.63
CA PRO A 44 2.68 -21.67 -13.34
C PRO A 44 1.27 -21.64 -12.77
N MET A 45 1.08 -22.28 -11.61
CA MET A 45 -0.23 -22.31 -10.95
C MET A 45 -0.75 -20.89 -11.01
N LYS A 46 -1.94 -20.69 -11.59
CA LYS A 46 -2.53 -19.37 -11.74
C LYS A 46 -2.67 -18.80 -10.33
N ARG A 47 -1.68 -18.00 -9.92
CA ARG A 47 -1.60 -17.41 -8.60
C ARG A 47 -2.80 -16.48 -8.49
N MET A 48 -3.72 -16.82 -7.59
CA MET A 48 -4.89 -16.01 -7.30
C MET A 48 -4.58 -15.27 -6.01
N PRO A 49 -4.15 -14.00 -6.08
CA PRO A 49 -3.86 -13.24 -4.88
C PRO A 49 -5.13 -13.15 -4.04
N GLN A 50 -4.98 -13.38 -2.74
CA GLN A 50 -6.06 -13.22 -1.76
C GLN A 50 -5.65 -12.15 -0.74
N VAL A 51 -6.61 -11.34 -0.32
CA VAL A 51 -6.40 -10.26 0.64
C VAL A 51 -7.27 -10.54 1.86
N THR A 52 -6.66 -10.60 3.04
CA THR A 52 -7.34 -10.67 4.33
C THR A 52 -7.05 -9.40 5.10
N VAL A 53 -8.08 -8.71 5.57
CA VAL A 53 -7.93 -7.49 6.38
C VAL A 53 -7.83 -7.89 7.84
N ASP A 54 -6.75 -7.48 8.50
CA ASP A 54 -6.47 -7.82 9.89
C ASP A 54 -7.03 -6.71 10.81
N GLU A 55 -6.68 -5.46 10.52
CA GLU A 55 -7.12 -4.29 11.29
C GLU A 55 -7.44 -3.12 10.36
N LEU A 56 -8.53 -2.41 10.64
CA LEU A 56 -8.91 -1.17 9.96
C LEU A 56 -9.26 -0.11 11.01
N THR A 57 -8.47 0.95 11.05
CA THR A 57 -8.72 2.17 11.83
C THR A 57 -8.92 3.35 10.89
N ALA A 58 -9.26 4.53 11.42
CA ALA A 58 -9.47 5.74 10.61
C ALA A 58 -8.23 6.14 9.79
N ASP A 59 -7.04 5.93 10.37
CA ASP A 59 -5.77 6.39 9.78
C ASP A 59 -4.87 5.23 9.33
N THR A 60 -5.13 3.99 9.74
CA THR A 60 -4.26 2.84 9.46
C THR A 60 -5.05 1.62 8.98
N ILE A 61 -4.50 0.92 7.99
CA ILE A 61 -4.99 -0.40 7.57
C ILE A 61 -3.84 -1.40 7.63
N LYS A 62 -4.11 -2.57 8.24
CA LYS A 62 -3.23 -3.74 8.21
C LYS A 62 -3.96 -4.87 7.51
N PHE A 63 -3.30 -5.43 6.51
CA PHE A 63 -3.86 -6.54 5.74
C PHE A 63 -2.77 -7.50 5.31
N THR A 64 -3.13 -8.76 5.15
CA THR A 64 -2.25 -9.82 4.67
C THR A 64 -2.61 -10.15 3.22
N LEU A 65 -1.61 -10.07 2.34
CA LEU A 65 -1.69 -10.43 0.93
C LEU A 65 -1.02 -11.79 0.73
N SER A 66 -1.82 -12.80 0.37
CA SER A 66 -1.36 -14.18 0.18
C SER A 66 -1.39 -14.61 -1.29
N ASN A 67 -0.68 -15.69 -1.60
CA ASN A 67 -0.58 -16.29 -2.94
C ASN A 67 -0.06 -15.33 -4.03
N THR A 68 0.89 -14.46 -3.69
CA THR A 68 1.48 -13.52 -4.64
C THR A 68 3.01 -13.55 -4.63
N ASP A 69 3.65 -12.84 -5.54
CA ASP A 69 5.09 -12.61 -5.56
C ASP A 69 5.48 -11.24 -5.03
N THR A 70 6.74 -11.13 -4.60
CA THR A 70 7.34 -9.89 -4.11
C THR A 70 7.28 -8.77 -5.14
N SER A 71 7.29 -9.09 -6.43
CA SER A 71 7.12 -8.10 -7.51
C SER A 71 5.77 -7.41 -7.46
N VAL A 72 4.67 -8.18 -7.37
CA VAL A 72 3.31 -7.62 -7.26
C VAL A 72 3.13 -6.88 -5.94
N ALA A 73 3.60 -7.43 -4.82
CA ALA A 73 3.52 -6.76 -3.51
C ALA A 73 4.27 -5.41 -3.52
N ASN A 74 5.50 -5.38 -4.06
CA ASN A 74 6.28 -4.15 -4.18
C ASN A 74 5.69 -3.17 -5.21
N ALA A 75 5.07 -3.67 -6.29
CA ALA A 75 4.35 -2.82 -7.23
C ALA A 75 3.18 -2.12 -6.53
N LEU A 76 2.35 -2.86 -5.79
CA LEU A 76 1.23 -2.29 -5.02
C LEU A 76 1.74 -1.22 -4.03
N ARG A 77 2.80 -1.52 -3.28
CA ARG A 77 3.46 -0.56 -2.37
C ARG A 77 3.86 0.73 -3.08
N ARG A 78 4.53 0.62 -4.24
CA ARG A 78 5.01 1.79 -4.99
C ARG A 78 3.88 2.63 -5.56
N VAL A 79 2.82 1.99 -6.03
CA VAL A 79 1.63 2.68 -6.55
C VAL A 79 0.94 3.45 -5.42
N MET A 80 0.76 2.84 -4.23
CA MET A 80 0.19 3.50 -3.06
C MET A 80 0.96 4.78 -2.69
N LEU A 81 2.28 4.74 -2.68
CA LEU A 81 3.12 5.89 -2.31
C LEU A 81 3.15 7.01 -3.35
N ALA A 82 3.19 6.67 -4.64
CA ALA A 82 3.61 7.62 -5.67
C ALA A 82 2.54 7.93 -6.73
N GLU A 83 1.52 7.10 -6.91
CA GLU A 83 0.65 7.18 -8.08
C GLU A 83 -0.84 7.28 -7.76
N VAL A 84 -1.22 7.09 -6.51
CA VAL A 84 -2.57 7.41 -6.04
C VAL A 84 -2.74 8.94 -6.05
N PRO A 85 -3.76 9.47 -6.76
CA PRO A 85 -3.95 10.90 -6.88
C PRO A 85 -4.59 11.53 -5.64
N THR A 86 -4.14 12.73 -5.30
CA THR A 86 -4.66 13.55 -4.20
C THR A 86 -4.73 15.03 -4.59
N MET A 87 -5.35 15.85 -3.74
CA MET A 87 -5.35 17.31 -3.87
C MET A 87 -4.30 17.92 -2.94
N ALA A 88 -3.51 18.87 -3.43
CA ALA A 88 -2.61 19.67 -2.61
C ALA A 88 -2.50 21.10 -3.16
N ILE A 89 -2.11 22.04 -2.30
CA ILE A 89 -1.88 23.44 -2.71
C ILE A 89 -0.64 23.51 -3.60
N ASP A 90 -0.79 24.12 -4.77
CA ASP A 90 0.30 24.28 -5.74
C ASP A 90 0.72 25.73 -5.94
N LYS A 91 -0.26 26.62 -6.08
CA LYS A 91 0.01 28.04 -6.30
C LYS A 91 -0.58 28.87 -5.19
N VAL A 92 0.16 29.87 -4.74
CA VAL A 92 -0.25 30.81 -3.70
C VAL A 92 -0.01 32.22 -4.21
N GLU A 93 -1.05 33.04 -4.18
CA GLU A 93 -1.03 34.46 -4.50
C GLU A 93 -1.12 35.26 -3.20
N PHE A 94 -0.04 35.97 -2.86
CA PHE A 94 0.00 36.84 -1.69
C PHE A 94 -0.52 38.24 -2.05
N MET A 95 -1.51 38.70 -1.31
CA MET A 95 -2.03 40.07 -1.40
C MET A 95 -1.35 40.98 -0.37
N GLU A 96 -1.15 40.46 0.84
CA GLU A 96 -0.48 41.17 1.92
C GLU A 96 0.29 40.16 2.79
N ASN A 97 1.59 40.33 2.94
CA ASN A 97 2.38 39.62 3.94
C ASN A 97 3.25 40.61 4.72
N THR A 98 2.89 40.86 5.97
CA THR A 98 3.69 41.66 6.91
C THR A 98 4.19 40.80 8.08
N THR A 99 4.15 39.48 7.92
CA THR A 99 4.64 38.52 8.91
C THR A 99 6.16 38.43 8.91
N VAL A 100 6.71 37.69 9.87
CA VAL A 100 8.16 37.44 9.97
C VAL A 100 8.64 36.42 8.93
N LEU A 101 7.74 35.55 8.45
CA LEU A 101 8.11 34.52 7.48
C LEU A 101 8.00 35.06 6.06
N HIS A 102 9.01 34.76 5.25
CA HIS A 102 8.97 35.06 3.81
C HIS A 102 7.88 34.24 3.11
N ASP A 103 7.38 34.79 2.01
CA ASP A 103 6.31 34.23 1.19
C ASP A 103 6.60 32.77 0.80
N ASP A 104 7.83 32.48 0.38
CA ASP A 104 8.24 31.12 -0.04
C ASP A 104 8.12 30.08 1.07
N PHE A 105 8.47 30.45 2.31
CA PHE A 105 8.34 29.54 3.46
C PHE A 105 6.87 29.29 3.78
N ILE A 106 6.02 30.32 3.71
CA ILE A 106 4.58 30.16 3.94
C ILE A 106 3.97 29.31 2.82
N ALA A 107 4.30 29.59 1.56
CA ALA A 107 3.82 28.82 0.41
C ALA A 107 4.24 27.35 0.49
N HIS A 108 5.50 27.07 0.85
CA HIS A 108 5.98 25.71 1.04
C HIS A 108 5.23 24.98 2.17
N ARG A 109 4.96 25.66 3.29
CA ARG A 109 4.17 25.08 4.39
C ARG A 109 2.74 24.79 3.97
N LEU A 110 2.09 25.74 3.29
CA LEU A 110 0.73 25.58 2.76
C LEU A 110 0.65 24.39 1.79
N GLY A 111 1.68 24.21 0.95
CA GLY A 111 1.76 23.08 0.02
C GLY A 111 1.77 21.71 0.70
N LEU A 112 2.28 21.61 1.93
CA LEU A 112 2.37 20.37 2.69
C LEU A 112 1.17 20.09 3.60
N ILE A 113 0.17 20.98 3.64
CA ILE A 113 -1.06 20.74 4.40
C ILE A 113 -1.90 19.70 3.65
N PRO A 114 -2.22 18.54 4.27
CA PRO A 114 -3.05 17.54 3.63
C PRO A 114 -4.47 18.07 3.43
N LEU A 115 -5.01 17.86 2.24
CA LEU A 115 -6.40 18.19 1.89
C LEU A 115 -7.21 16.92 1.68
N THR A 116 -8.40 16.88 2.28
CA THR A 116 -9.36 15.79 2.09
C THR A 116 -10.26 16.09 0.90
N SER A 117 -10.27 15.19 -0.09
CA SER A 117 -11.16 15.27 -1.24
C SER A 117 -11.53 13.88 -1.75
N GLU A 118 -12.84 13.60 -1.81
CA GLU A 118 -13.33 12.34 -2.39
C GLU A 118 -13.23 12.37 -3.92
N HIS A 119 -13.45 13.54 -4.53
CA HIS A 119 -13.46 13.79 -5.98
C HIS A 119 -12.08 13.79 -6.65
N ALA A 120 -11.00 13.60 -5.89
CA ALA A 120 -9.65 13.47 -6.42
C ALA A 120 -9.41 12.13 -7.16
N GLY A 121 -10.30 11.15 -6.96
CA GLY A 121 -10.22 9.80 -7.53
C GLY A 121 -10.42 9.72 -9.05
N PHE A 122 -10.61 8.49 -9.53
CA PHE A 122 -10.90 8.19 -10.94
C PHE A 122 -12.40 7.98 -11.22
N ASP A 123 -13.24 8.01 -10.18
CA ASP A 123 -14.66 7.75 -10.28
C ASP A 123 -15.37 8.84 -11.11
N THR A 124 -15.61 8.53 -12.38
CA THR A 124 -16.35 9.37 -13.34
C THR A 124 -17.83 8.99 -13.45
N ASP A 125 -18.29 7.99 -12.69
CA ASP A 125 -19.57 7.32 -12.96
C ASP A 125 -20.78 7.92 -12.23
N SER A 126 -20.61 9.03 -11.49
CA SER A 126 -21.77 9.73 -10.93
C SER A 126 -22.43 10.59 -12.03
N THR A 127 -23.55 10.10 -12.55
CA THR A 127 -24.51 10.89 -13.36
C THR A 127 -25.28 11.92 -12.53
N ASP A 128 -25.06 11.92 -11.21
CA ASP A 128 -25.77 12.75 -10.26
C ASP A 128 -25.17 14.16 -10.19
N PHE A 129 -26.03 15.16 -9.99
CA PHE A 129 -25.60 16.50 -9.59
C PHE A 129 -24.95 16.40 -8.21
N ASP A 130 -23.77 16.99 -8.05
CA ASP A 130 -23.11 17.00 -6.74
C ASP A 130 -23.88 17.89 -5.73
N ALA A 131 -23.57 17.75 -4.44
CA ALA A 131 -24.17 18.56 -3.37
C ALA A 131 -23.90 20.07 -3.53
N ALA A 132 -23.02 20.47 -4.46
CA ALA A 132 -22.72 21.85 -4.81
C ALA A 132 -23.57 22.39 -5.98
N GLY A 133 -24.47 21.57 -6.55
CA GLY A 133 -25.34 21.96 -7.67
C GLY A 133 -24.60 22.07 -9.01
N LEU A 134 -23.39 21.52 -9.10
CA LEU A 134 -22.57 21.47 -10.30
C LEU A 134 -22.91 20.17 -11.05
N GLY A 135 -23.15 20.29 -12.36
CA GLY A 135 -23.57 19.16 -13.18
C GLY A 135 -22.53 18.03 -13.24
N PRO A 136 -22.88 16.89 -13.88
CA PRO A 136 -22.04 15.68 -13.96
C PRO A 136 -20.64 15.92 -14.56
N ALA A 137 -20.40 17.06 -15.19
CA ALA A 137 -19.10 17.49 -15.72
C ALA A 137 -18.12 18.04 -14.65
N LEU A 138 -18.46 18.04 -13.36
CA LEU A 138 -17.60 18.50 -12.26
C LEU A 138 -17.37 17.46 -11.15
N SER A 139 -17.89 16.24 -11.32
CA SER A 139 -17.85 15.16 -10.32
C SER A 139 -16.42 14.70 -9.98
N ALA A 140 -15.47 14.78 -10.91
CA ALA A 140 -14.08 14.41 -10.68
C ALA A 140 -13.12 15.54 -11.07
N PHE A 141 -12.08 15.75 -10.26
CA PHE A 141 -11.01 16.67 -10.63
C PHE A 141 -10.21 16.13 -11.80
N GLN A 142 -10.01 16.97 -12.81
CA GLN A 142 -9.11 16.70 -13.93
C GLN A 142 -7.70 17.18 -13.59
N TYR A 143 -6.69 16.50 -14.12
CA TYR A 143 -5.33 17.03 -14.06
C TYR A 143 -5.24 18.33 -14.85
N ASN A 144 -4.49 19.29 -14.33
CA ASN A 144 -4.36 20.61 -14.96
C ASN A 144 -3.86 20.52 -16.42
N ARG A 145 -2.93 19.60 -16.71
CA ARG A 145 -2.40 19.32 -18.06
C ARG A 145 -3.43 18.78 -19.05
N ASP A 146 -4.47 18.11 -18.57
CA ASP A 146 -5.51 17.48 -19.40
C ASP A 146 -6.74 18.40 -19.51
N CYS A 147 -6.75 19.51 -18.79
CA CYS A 147 -7.85 20.46 -18.76
C CYS A 147 -7.73 21.48 -19.89
N SER A 148 -8.83 21.73 -20.60
CA SER A 148 -8.88 22.68 -21.72
C SER A 148 -8.92 24.16 -21.29
N CYS A 149 -8.65 24.49 -20.03
CA CYS A 149 -8.75 25.85 -19.50
C CYS A 149 -7.41 26.60 -19.58
N GLN A 150 -7.46 27.91 -19.80
CA GLN A 150 -6.27 28.77 -19.89
C GLN A 150 -5.74 29.17 -18.50
N ALA A 151 -6.63 29.26 -17.49
CA ALA A 151 -6.29 29.46 -16.08
C ALA A 151 -7.42 28.92 -15.18
N PHE A 152 -7.02 28.37 -14.02
CA PHE A 152 -7.83 27.93 -12.87
C PHE A 152 -9.35 27.86 -13.09
N CYS A 153 -9.85 26.68 -13.46
CA CYS A 153 -11.29 26.45 -13.56
C CYS A 153 -11.81 25.57 -12.41
N PRO A 154 -13.11 25.61 -12.09
CA PRO A 154 -13.69 24.76 -11.05
C PRO A 154 -13.48 23.25 -11.27
N ARG A 155 -13.18 22.79 -12.49
CA ARG A 155 -12.91 21.37 -12.77
C ARG A 155 -11.52 20.91 -12.38
N CYS A 156 -10.51 21.79 -12.42
CA CYS A 156 -9.12 21.42 -12.17
C CYS A 156 -8.58 21.97 -10.84
N THR A 157 -9.19 23.04 -10.30
CA THR A 157 -8.68 23.75 -9.13
C THR A 157 -9.75 24.11 -8.12
N VAL A 158 -9.34 24.20 -6.85
CA VAL A 158 -10.13 24.77 -5.75
C VAL A 158 -9.37 25.94 -5.14
N GLN A 159 -10.06 27.06 -4.93
CA GLN A 159 -9.49 28.22 -4.24
C GLN A 159 -9.69 28.11 -2.73
N PHE A 160 -8.66 28.48 -1.99
CA PHE A 160 -8.65 28.68 -0.55
C PHE A 160 -8.28 30.14 -0.24
N ASP A 161 -9.07 30.79 0.60
CA ASP A 161 -8.84 32.16 1.04
C ASP A 161 -8.38 32.18 2.50
N LEU A 162 -7.34 32.98 2.79
CA LEU A 162 -6.88 33.25 4.15
C LEU A 162 -6.71 34.76 4.31
N ASP A 163 -7.44 35.34 5.27
CA ASP A 163 -7.39 36.76 5.61
C ASP A 163 -7.38 36.89 7.13
N VAL A 164 -6.20 37.19 7.69
CA VAL A 164 -5.98 37.23 9.13
C VAL A 164 -5.15 38.47 9.50
N LYS A 165 -5.62 39.21 10.51
CA LYS A 165 -4.93 40.40 11.04
C LYS A 165 -4.86 40.34 12.57
N ALA A 166 -3.64 40.42 13.10
CA ALA A 166 -3.40 40.41 14.54
C ALA A 166 -3.65 41.81 15.12
N LYS A 167 -4.78 41.98 15.82
CA LYS A 167 -5.17 43.24 16.48
C LYS A 167 -4.79 43.29 17.95
N GLU A 168 -4.78 42.14 18.60
CA GLU A 168 -4.48 41.99 20.03
C GLU A 168 -2.97 41.96 20.29
N ASP A 169 -2.58 42.25 21.53
CA ASP A 169 -1.17 42.22 21.97
C ASP A 169 -0.67 40.80 22.30
N SER A 170 -1.58 39.82 22.27
CA SER A 170 -1.29 38.39 22.38
C SER A 170 -0.65 37.85 21.09
N THR A 171 0.05 36.71 21.20
CA THR A 171 0.56 36.01 20.01
C THR A 171 -0.59 35.26 19.34
N LEU A 172 -0.88 35.62 18.09
CA LEU A 172 -1.88 34.94 17.28
C LEU A 172 -1.24 33.74 16.56
N TYR A 173 -1.82 32.56 16.78
CA TYR A 173 -1.42 31.34 16.09
C TYR A 173 -2.35 31.13 14.88
N VAL A 174 -1.82 31.32 13.68
CA VAL A 174 -2.57 31.06 12.45
C VAL A 174 -2.41 29.58 12.12
N THR A 175 -3.50 28.83 12.25
CA THR A 175 -3.57 27.39 11.97
C THR A 175 -4.26 27.11 10.64
N SER A 176 -4.26 25.84 10.23
CA SER A 176 -4.88 25.37 8.99
C SER A 176 -6.41 25.54 8.95
N GLU A 177 -7.06 25.76 10.09
CA GLU A 177 -8.48 26.11 10.18
C GLU A 177 -8.80 27.49 9.56
N ALA A 178 -7.82 28.39 9.55
CA ALA A 178 -8.00 29.72 8.96
C ALA A 178 -8.13 29.70 7.43
N LEU A 179 -7.82 28.57 6.78
CA LEU A 179 -7.97 28.38 5.34
C LEU A 179 -9.42 28.03 5.00
N LYS A 180 -10.12 28.96 4.34
CA LYS A 180 -11.51 28.75 3.91
C LYS A 180 -11.55 28.29 2.47
N SER A 181 -12.15 27.12 2.22
CA SER A 181 -12.37 26.60 0.88
C SER A 181 -13.58 27.28 0.23
N GLU A 182 -13.49 27.61 -1.06
CA GLU A 182 -14.63 28.07 -1.85
C GLU A 182 -15.71 26.98 -1.98
N PHE A 183 -15.28 25.71 -2.09
CA PHE A 183 -16.15 24.54 -2.24
C PHE A 183 -15.78 23.46 -1.21
N GLU A 184 -16.22 23.66 0.03
CA GLU A 184 -15.91 22.76 1.15
C GLU A 184 -16.41 21.32 0.93
N SER A 185 -17.50 21.14 0.18
CA SER A 185 -18.01 19.82 -0.19
C SER A 185 -17.05 19.02 -1.07
N ARG A 186 -16.21 19.70 -1.87
CA ARG A 186 -15.30 19.04 -2.83
C ARG A 186 -13.90 18.87 -2.29
N CYS A 187 -13.39 19.86 -1.57
CA CYS A 187 -12.05 19.84 -1.01
C CYS A 187 -12.03 20.66 0.29
N LYS A 188 -11.58 20.02 1.36
CA LYS A 188 -11.42 20.63 2.68
C LYS A 188 -10.04 20.33 3.25
N VAL A 189 -9.63 21.10 4.25
CA VAL A 189 -8.41 20.81 5.00
C VAL A 189 -8.62 19.53 5.83
N ALA A 190 -7.65 18.63 5.83
CA ALA A 190 -7.71 17.44 6.68
C ALA A 190 -7.62 17.84 8.15
N VAL A 191 -8.51 17.29 8.97
CA VAL A 191 -8.57 17.56 10.41
C VAL A 191 -8.04 16.32 11.12
N GLY A 192 -7.05 16.51 12.00
CA GLY A 192 -6.51 15.41 12.80
C GLY A 192 -7.55 14.90 13.80
N ASN A 193 -7.41 13.63 14.20
CA ASN A 193 -8.30 13.01 15.19
C ASN A 193 -7.98 13.45 16.65
N ASP A 194 -6.94 14.26 16.86
CA ASP A 194 -6.34 14.58 18.16
C ASP A 194 -6.96 15.80 18.90
N GLY A 195 -8.27 15.99 18.82
CA GLY A 195 -8.99 17.02 19.60
C GLY A 195 -8.41 18.43 19.45
N GLU A 196 -7.83 18.99 20.54
CA GLU A 196 -7.31 20.36 20.62
C GLU A 196 -6.10 20.64 19.67
N ASN A 197 -5.38 19.61 19.20
CA ASN A 197 -4.24 19.76 18.29
C ASN A 197 -4.56 19.34 16.84
N ALA A 198 -5.84 19.28 16.47
CA ALA A 198 -6.27 18.82 15.15
C ALA A 198 -5.82 19.72 13.98
N HIS A 199 -5.33 20.94 14.25
CA HIS A 199 -5.00 21.94 13.25
C HIS A 199 -3.49 22.22 13.16
N ILE A 200 -2.99 22.35 11.93
CA ILE A 200 -1.57 22.54 11.65
C ILE A 200 -1.22 24.02 11.76
N LEU A 201 -0.23 24.37 12.59
CA LEU A 201 0.28 25.73 12.67
C LEU A 201 0.94 26.15 11.33
N ILE A 202 0.59 27.33 10.82
CA ILE A 202 1.17 27.93 9.60
C ILE A 202 2.18 29.01 9.99
N VAL A 203 1.73 30.02 10.74
CA VAL A 203 2.57 31.16 11.15
C VAL A 203 2.15 31.69 12.52
N LYS A 204 3.10 32.24 13.27
CA LYS A 204 2.84 32.97 14.51
C LYS A 204 2.95 34.46 14.22
N MET A 205 1.96 35.24 14.64
CA MET A 205 1.88 36.66 14.37
C MET A 205 1.77 37.47 15.67
N ARG A 206 2.32 38.68 15.66
CA ARG A 206 2.13 39.67 16.73
C ARG A 206 1.26 40.83 16.24
N LYS A 207 0.81 41.64 17.19
CA LYS A 207 0.03 42.86 16.96
C LYS A 207 0.56 43.68 15.78
N GLY A 208 -0.33 44.06 14.88
CA GLY A 208 -0.04 44.90 13.72
C GLY A 208 0.33 44.13 12.45
N GLN A 209 0.64 42.83 12.54
CA GLN A 209 0.89 41.99 11.37
C GLN A 209 -0.42 41.50 10.74
N ALA A 210 -0.39 41.38 9.42
CA ALA A 210 -1.48 40.90 8.57
C ALA A 210 -0.93 39.90 7.54
N LEU A 211 -1.74 38.88 7.27
CA LEU A 211 -1.51 37.88 6.24
C LEU A 211 -2.79 37.71 5.43
N LYS A 212 -2.71 38.03 4.14
CA LYS A 212 -3.80 37.86 3.18
C LYS A 212 -3.29 37.17 1.93
N LEU A 213 -3.82 35.99 1.64
CA LEU A 213 -3.42 35.18 0.50
C LEU A 213 -4.58 34.37 -0.08
N LYS A 214 -4.41 33.99 -1.34
CA LYS A 214 -5.23 33.03 -2.08
C LYS A 214 -4.38 31.82 -2.43
N ALA A 215 -4.83 30.63 -2.10
CA ALA A 215 -4.15 29.39 -2.43
C ALA A 215 -5.01 28.57 -3.40
N TYR A 216 -4.37 27.94 -4.38
CA TYR A 216 -5.01 27.13 -5.40
C TYR A 216 -4.56 25.68 -5.25
N ALA A 217 -5.51 24.80 -4.90
CA ALA A 217 -5.28 23.37 -4.80
C ALA A 217 -5.51 22.69 -6.15
N GLN A 218 -4.63 21.74 -6.50
CA GLN A 218 -4.66 20.99 -7.75
C GLN A 218 -4.50 19.50 -7.50
N LYS A 219 -5.09 18.70 -8.40
CA LYS A 219 -4.92 17.25 -8.43
C LYS A 219 -3.52 16.90 -8.96
N GLY A 220 -2.80 16.06 -8.22
CA GLY A 220 -1.47 15.60 -8.59
C GLY A 220 -1.18 14.20 -8.06
N ILE A 221 0.05 13.72 -8.28
CA ILE A 221 0.52 12.41 -7.83
C ILE A 221 1.83 12.55 -7.05
N GLY A 222 2.05 11.65 -6.08
CA GLY A 222 3.27 11.66 -5.25
C GLY A 222 4.58 11.57 -6.02
N LYS A 223 4.57 10.99 -7.23
CA LYS A 223 5.72 10.91 -8.13
C LYS A 223 6.19 12.29 -8.64
N GLU A 224 5.27 13.25 -8.77
CA GLU A 224 5.60 14.62 -9.19
C GLU A 224 6.17 15.42 -8.01
N HIS A 225 5.53 15.32 -6.84
CA HIS A 225 6.01 15.92 -5.60
C HIS A 225 5.42 15.20 -4.38
N ALA A 226 6.21 15.07 -3.31
CA ALA A 226 5.82 14.35 -2.09
C ALA A 226 4.55 14.92 -1.41
N LYS A 227 4.21 16.19 -1.68
CA LYS A 227 2.99 16.84 -1.16
C LYS A 227 1.68 16.17 -1.60
N TRP A 228 1.70 15.45 -2.72
CA TRP A 228 0.56 14.66 -3.19
C TRP A 228 0.58 13.21 -2.69
N GLY A 229 1.52 12.85 -1.81
CA GLY A 229 1.57 11.53 -1.18
C GLY A 229 0.37 11.32 -0.24
N PRO A 230 -0.50 10.31 -0.47
CA PRO A 230 -1.63 10.04 0.42
C PRO A 230 -1.24 9.25 1.67
N CYS A 231 -0.07 8.60 1.67
CA CYS A 231 0.40 7.76 2.76
C CYS A 231 1.57 8.43 3.48
N CYS A 232 1.57 8.34 4.81
CA CYS A 232 2.77 8.57 5.63
C CYS A 232 3.74 7.40 5.44
N THR A 233 3.22 6.19 5.64
CA THR A 233 3.99 4.94 5.60
C THR A 233 3.21 3.90 4.82
N ALA A 234 3.87 3.25 3.87
CA ALA A 234 3.37 2.03 3.23
C ALA A 234 4.51 1.02 3.18
N VAL A 235 4.42 0.00 4.03
CA VAL A 235 5.46 -1.02 4.19
C VAL A 235 4.82 -2.40 4.18
N PHE A 236 5.61 -3.39 3.79
CA PHE A 236 5.22 -4.78 3.95
C PHE A 236 6.39 -5.59 4.50
N ALA A 237 6.08 -6.64 5.24
CA ALA A 237 7.01 -7.64 5.71
C ALA A 237 6.52 -9.04 5.29
N TYR A 238 7.43 -10.01 5.21
CA TYR A 238 7.01 -11.39 5.07
C TYR A 238 6.37 -11.88 6.36
N GLU A 239 5.43 -12.80 6.23
CA GLU A 239 4.94 -13.53 7.40
C GLU A 239 6.01 -14.51 7.88
N PRO A 240 6.45 -14.44 9.15
CA PRO A 240 7.44 -15.37 9.67
C PRO A 240 6.82 -16.73 9.95
N GLU A 241 7.51 -17.78 9.52
CA GLU A 241 7.29 -19.17 9.88
C GLU A 241 8.32 -19.55 10.94
N VAL A 242 7.85 -19.83 12.16
CA VAL A 242 8.70 -20.22 13.29
C VAL A 242 8.43 -21.68 13.61
N GLU A 243 9.38 -22.55 13.27
CA GLU A 243 9.37 -23.96 13.65
C GLU A 243 10.20 -24.14 14.93
N LEU A 244 9.60 -24.66 15.99
CA LEU A 244 10.27 -24.94 17.27
C LEU A 244 10.50 -26.44 17.43
N ASN A 245 11.70 -26.83 17.83
CA ASN A 245 12.06 -28.23 18.06
C ASN A 245 11.88 -28.59 19.53
N HIS A 246 10.77 -29.24 19.84
CA HIS A 246 10.41 -29.64 21.20
C HIS A 246 11.40 -30.60 21.86
N LYS A 247 12.14 -31.41 21.08
CA LYS A 247 13.12 -32.36 21.64
C LYS A 247 14.32 -31.65 22.25
N VAL A 248 14.86 -30.67 21.52
CA VAL A 248 15.99 -29.85 21.97
C VAL A 248 15.55 -28.99 23.16
N TYR A 249 14.33 -28.45 23.11
CA TYR A 249 13.79 -27.67 24.23
C TYR A 249 13.66 -28.49 25.52
N ALA A 250 13.30 -29.78 25.41
CA ALA A 250 13.20 -30.69 26.56
C ALA A 250 14.56 -31.00 27.22
N GLU A 251 15.68 -30.86 26.50
CA GLU A 251 17.02 -31.07 27.04
C GLU A 251 17.52 -29.85 27.84
N MET A 252 16.96 -28.66 27.60
CA MET A 252 17.32 -27.42 28.29
C MET A 252 16.88 -27.45 29.76
N SER A 253 17.66 -26.82 30.64
CA SER A 253 17.29 -26.59 32.03
C SER A 253 16.15 -25.58 32.17
N ALA A 254 15.51 -25.51 33.34
CA ALA A 254 14.41 -24.58 33.59
C ALA A 254 14.83 -23.09 33.46
N GLU A 255 16.08 -22.77 33.82
CA GLU A 255 16.64 -21.42 33.73
C GLU A 255 16.87 -21.03 32.27
N GLU A 256 17.50 -21.89 31.47
CA GLU A 256 17.76 -21.63 30.04
C GLU A 256 16.46 -21.50 29.24
N ARG A 257 15.42 -22.27 29.60
CA ARG A 257 14.08 -22.13 29.00
C ARG A 257 13.44 -20.78 29.33
N ALA A 258 13.59 -20.31 30.57
CA ALA A 258 13.06 -19.02 30.99
C ALA A 258 13.76 -17.89 30.22
N ASP A 259 15.08 -17.95 30.09
CA ASP A 259 15.88 -16.99 29.34
C ASP A 259 15.54 -16.99 27.84
N PHE A 260 15.28 -18.15 27.24
CA PHE A 260 14.84 -18.27 25.85
C PHE A 260 13.48 -17.60 25.60
N VAL A 261 12.53 -17.76 26.53
CA VAL A 261 11.20 -17.15 26.43
C VAL A 261 11.26 -15.65 26.70
N ASP A 262 12.03 -15.21 27.69
CA ASP A 262 12.24 -13.80 28.02
C ASP A 262 12.98 -13.04 26.92
N ALA A 263 13.79 -13.76 26.12
CA ALA A 263 14.43 -13.23 24.93
C ALA A 263 13.45 -12.59 23.94
N CYS A 264 12.24 -13.13 23.86
CA CYS A 264 11.24 -12.70 22.89
C CYS A 264 10.45 -11.51 23.46
N PRO A 265 10.51 -10.32 22.86
CA PRO A 265 9.78 -9.14 23.36
C PRO A 265 8.27 -9.32 23.30
N LYS A 266 7.77 -10.13 22.36
CA LYS A 266 6.35 -10.47 22.25
C LYS A 266 5.94 -11.68 23.09
N LYS A 267 6.90 -12.33 23.78
CA LYS A 267 6.68 -13.51 24.62
C LYS A 267 5.81 -14.56 23.92
N LEU A 268 6.22 -14.94 22.69
CA LEU A 268 5.57 -16.00 21.93
C LEU A 268 5.41 -17.27 22.80
N THR A 269 4.36 -18.05 22.53
CA THR A 269 4.02 -19.24 23.31
C THR A 269 5.22 -20.13 23.60
N LYS A 270 5.30 -20.56 24.86
CA LYS A 270 6.38 -21.39 25.38
C LYS A 270 6.37 -22.73 24.64
N PRO A 271 7.53 -23.23 24.17
CA PRO A 271 7.59 -24.61 23.70
C PRO A 271 7.22 -25.57 24.84
N TYR A 272 6.58 -26.68 24.48
CA TYR A 272 6.07 -27.69 25.41
C TYR A 272 7.17 -28.34 26.28
N ASN A 273 6.92 -28.53 27.59
CA ASN A 273 7.74 -29.33 28.49
C ASN A 273 7.14 -30.76 28.60
N PRO A 274 7.90 -31.86 28.39
CA PRO A 274 7.41 -33.23 28.52
C PRO A 274 6.59 -33.54 29.79
N ASP A 275 6.87 -32.86 30.90
CA ASP A 275 6.18 -33.03 32.18
C ASP A 275 4.74 -32.44 32.21
N ASP A 276 4.39 -31.56 31.26
CA ASP A 276 3.12 -30.82 31.23
C ASP A 276 2.05 -31.43 30.27
N ARG A 277 1.86 -32.75 30.25
CA ARG A 277 0.87 -33.53 29.43
C ARG A 277 0.89 -33.38 27.89
N PRO A 278 0.87 -34.50 27.15
CA PRO A 278 1.07 -34.47 25.70
C PRO A 278 -0.23 -34.10 24.97
N TYR A 279 -0.31 -32.93 24.32
CA TYR A 279 -0.99 -32.83 23.02
C TYR A 279 -0.67 -31.55 22.23
N GLU A 280 -0.65 -31.77 20.90
CA GLU A 280 -0.68 -30.87 19.75
C GLU A 280 0.34 -29.73 19.64
N SER A 281 1.19 -29.86 18.62
CA SER A 281 1.83 -28.75 17.93
C SER A 281 0.80 -27.65 17.71
N ILE A 282 0.92 -26.56 18.47
CA ILE A 282 0.10 -25.37 18.28
C ILE A 282 0.48 -24.82 16.92
N GLU A 283 -0.38 -25.03 15.93
CA GLU A 283 -0.32 -24.36 14.64
C GLU A 283 -0.47 -22.85 14.85
N THR A 284 0.67 -22.20 15.06
CA THR A 284 1.21 -21.07 14.28
C THR A 284 0.35 -19.82 14.01
N ASP A 285 -0.77 -19.56 14.68
CA ASP A 285 -1.41 -18.22 14.57
C ASP A 285 -0.58 -17.14 15.29
N GLU A 286 0.03 -17.49 16.42
CA GLU A 286 0.90 -16.58 17.19
C GLU A 286 2.30 -16.41 16.59
N ALA A 287 2.81 -17.39 15.83
CA ALA A 287 4.12 -17.31 15.18
C ALA A 287 4.21 -16.10 14.24
N SER A 288 3.07 -15.74 13.64
CA SER A 288 2.90 -14.58 12.78
C SER A 288 3.15 -13.24 13.49
N ALA A 289 3.18 -13.21 14.84
CA ALA A 289 3.49 -12.03 15.63
C ALA A 289 4.99 -11.80 15.81
N CYS A 290 5.85 -12.80 15.51
CA CYS A 290 7.30 -12.69 15.62
C CYS A 290 7.83 -11.48 14.85
N MET A 291 8.73 -10.71 15.46
CA MET A 291 9.39 -9.56 14.80
C MET A 291 10.73 -9.91 14.15
N VAL A 292 11.10 -11.20 14.15
CA VAL A 292 12.36 -11.71 13.58
C VAL A 292 13.59 -10.95 14.11
N CYS A 293 13.65 -10.71 15.43
CA CYS A 293 14.82 -10.09 16.06
C CYS A 293 16.01 -11.06 16.18
N LEU A 294 15.74 -12.37 16.15
CA LEU A 294 16.72 -13.46 16.30
C LEU A 294 17.39 -13.56 17.69
N ASP A 295 16.98 -12.73 18.65
CA ASP A 295 17.52 -12.75 20.03
C ASP A 295 17.33 -14.09 20.75
N CYS A 296 16.26 -14.82 20.43
CA CYS A 296 16.02 -16.16 20.97
C CYS A 296 17.03 -17.19 20.46
N LEU A 297 17.52 -17.06 19.23
CA LEU A 297 18.57 -17.90 18.67
C LEU A 297 19.95 -17.54 19.25
N GLU A 298 20.18 -16.25 19.47
CA GLU A 298 21.42 -15.75 20.06
C GLU A 298 21.59 -16.21 21.52
N ARG A 299 20.50 -16.29 22.29
CA ARG A 299 20.52 -16.82 23.66
C ARG A 299 20.60 -18.34 23.73
N ALA A 300 20.12 -19.06 22.72
CA ALA A 300 20.14 -20.53 22.66
C ALA A 300 21.26 -21.10 21.77
N LYS A 301 22.43 -20.43 21.74
CA LYS A 301 23.59 -20.86 20.94
C LYS A 301 24.08 -22.26 21.27
N ASP A 302 23.97 -22.65 22.54
CA ASP A 302 24.40 -23.97 23.03
C ASP A 302 23.50 -25.11 22.52
N PHE A 303 22.32 -24.76 21.97
CA PHE A 303 21.31 -25.69 21.49
C PHE A 303 21.01 -25.48 19.99
N PRO A 304 21.94 -25.87 19.09
CA PRO A 304 21.75 -25.69 17.66
C PRO A 304 20.51 -26.45 17.15
N GLY A 305 19.61 -25.74 16.47
CA GLY A 305 18.39 -26.32 15.90
C GLY A 305 17.16 -26.30 16.82
N ILE A 306 17.21 -25.53 17.92
CA ILE A 306 16.04 -25.25 18.78
C ILE A 306 14.89 -24.58 18.03
N ALA A 307 15.19 -23.61 17.16
CA ALA A 307 14.21 -22.88 16.39
C ALA A 307 14.71 -22.65 14.97
N LYS A 308 13.82 -22.75 13.99
CA LYS A 308 14.06 -22.33 12.61
C LYS A 308 13.07 -21.22 12.29
N VAL A 309 13.59 -20.03 12.10
CA VAL A 309 12.80 -18.87 11.65
C VAL A 309 13.03 -18.73 10.15
N ARG A 310 11.95 -18.77 9.37
CA ARG A 310 11.96 -18.58 7.92
C ARG A 310 10.91 -17.58 7.54
N ASP A 311 11.09 -16.93 6.40
CA ASP A 311 10.04 -16.14 5.78
C ASP A 311 9.14 -17.08 4.98
N ARG A 312 7.83 -16.99 5.14
CA ARG A 312 6.87 -17.73 4.32
C ARG A 312 6.76 -17.05 2.95
N PRO A 313 7.37 -17.61 1.88
CA PRO A 313 7.32 -16.97 0.58
C PRO A 313 5.87 -17.02 0.08
N GLN A 314 5.33 -15.88 -0.36
CA GLN A 314 3.95 -15.65 -0.82
C GLN A 314 2.97 -15.06 0.21
N TYR A 315 3.39 -14.82 1.46
CA TYR A 315 2.57 -14.17 2.48
C TYR A 315 3.20 -12.85 2.90
N PHE A 316 2.47 -11.74 2.69
CA PHE A 316 2.96 -10.39 2.92
C PHE A 316 2.02 -9.63 3.85
N LYS A 317 2.51 -9.21 5.01
CA LYS A 317 1.79 -8.35 5.95
C LYS A 317 2.05 -6.90 5.58
N PHE A 318 1.01 -6.20 5.14
CA PHE A 318 1.06 -4.77 4.82
C PHE A 318 0.61 -3.92 6.01
N THR A 319 1.31 -2.82 6.22
CA THR A 319 0.90 -1.73 7.10
C THR A 319 0.88 -0.45 6.26
N VAL A 320 -0.29 0.17 6.15
CA VAL A 320 -0.48 1.43 5.42
C VAL A 320 -1.10 2.46 6.35
N GLU A 321 -0.40 3.58 6.50
CA GLU A 321 -0.80 4.73 7.31
C GLU A 321 -1.11 5.90 6.38
N SER A 322 -2.29 6.49 6.55
CA SER A 322 -2.74 7.67 5.80
C SER A 322 -2.19 8.96 6.41
N THR A 323 -2.09 10.00 5.57
CA THR A 323 -1.85 11.39 6.00
C THR A 323 -3.11 12.10 6.51
N GLY A 324 -4.28 11.45 6.44
CA GLY A 324 -5.60 12.07 6.68
C GLY A 324 -6.22 12.71 5.44
N ALA A 325 -5.49 12.79 4.34
CA ALA A 325 -6.01 13.26 3.05
C ALA A 325 -7.03 12.28 2.43
N LEU A 326 -6.82 10.98 2.64
CA LEU A 326 -7.68 9.92 2.12
C LEU A 326 -7.78 8.76 3.10
N ALA A 327 -8.95 8.14 3.24
CA ALA A 327 -9.08 6.96 4.08
C ALA A 327 -8.18 5.80 3.59
N PRO A 328 -7.57 5.01 4.51
CA PRO A 328 -6.53 4.04 4.17
C PRO A 328 -7.04 2.90 3.28
N ASP A 329 -8.30 2.49 3.42
CA ASP A 329 -8.98 1.55 2.53
C ASP A 329 -9.06 2.10 1.09
N LYS A 330 -9.48 3.36 0.93
CA LYS A 330 -9.58 4.04 -0.36
C LYS A 330 -8.22 4.16 -1.05
N ILE A 331 -7.13 4.34 -0.29
CA ILE A 331 -5.77 4.35 -0.83
C ILE A 331 -5.45 3.01 -1.51
N VAL A 332 -5.71 1.89 -0.82
CA VAL A 332 -5.43 0.54 -1.33
C VAL A 332 -6.28 0.25 -2.56
N PHE A 333 -7.57 0.58 -2.53
CA PHE A 333 -8.47 0.40 -3.69
C PHE A 333 -8.02 1.22 -4.90
N ARG A 334 -7.74 2.52 -4.72
CA ARG A 334 -7.25 3.37 -5.80
C ARG A 334 -5.91 2.88 -6.35
N ALA A 335 -5.03 2.33 -5.52
CA ALA A 335 -3.77 1.78 -5.99
C ALA A 335 -3.98 0.55 -6.89
N ILE A 336 -4.90 -0.34 -6.53
CA ILE A 336 -5.26 -1.49 -7.39
C ILE A 336 -5.86 -1.01 -8.71
N GLU A 337 -6.71 0.01 -8.67
CA GLU A 337 -7.32 0.60 -9.87
C GLU A 337 -6.27 1.23 -10.81
N VAL A 338 -5.31 1.98 -10.26
CA VAL A 338 -4.18 2.54 -11.03
C VAL A 338 -3.38 1.43 -11.69
N LEU A 339 -3.09 0.34 -10.95
CA LEU A 339 -2.37 -0.79 -11.50
C LEU A 339 -3.16 -1.48 -12.62
N LYS A 340 -4.47 -1.65 -12.45
CA LYS A 340 -5.36 -2.22 -13.47
C LYS A 340 -5.36 -1.37 -14.74
N ARG A 341 -5.55 -0.06 -14.62
CA ARG A 341 -5.58 0.86 -15.78
C ARG A 341 -4.27 0.82 -16.56
N LYS A 342 -3.12 0.77 -15.87
CA LYS A 342 -1.81 0.63 -16.54
C LYS A 342 -1.69 -0.66 -17.34
N LEU A 343 -2.22 -1.77 -16.83
CA LEU A 343 -2.22 -3.04 -17.55
C LEU A 343 -3.16 -2.99 -18.78
N GLU A 344 -4.31 -2.34 -18.64
CA GLU A 344 -5.24 -2.11 -19.75
C GLU A 344 -4.62 -1.22 -20.83
N GLU A 345 -3.97 -0.12 -20.46
CA GLU A 345 -3.26 0.75 -21.41
C GLU A 345 -2.17 0.00 -22.19
N VAL A 346 -1.42 -0.88 -21.53
CA VAL A 346 -0.40 -1.71 -22.18
C VAL A 346 -1.06 -2.72 -23.10
N ARG A 347 -2.12 -3.41 -22.66
CA ARG A 347 -2.87 -4.36 -23.48
C ARG A 347 -3.40 -3.71 -24.75
N ASP A 348 -3.99 -2.53 -24.63
CA ASP A 348 -4.63 -1.84 -25.75
C ASP A 348 -3.59 -1.34 -26.76
N LYS A 349 -2.42 -0.86 -26.28
CA LYS A 349 -1.28 -0.50 -27.14
C LYS A 349 -0.65 -1.69 -27.85
N LEU A 350 -0.60 -2.85 -27.20
CA LEU A 350 -0.11 -4.08 -27.83
C LEU A 350 -1.11 -4.59 -28.88
N ALA A 351 -2.41 -4.52 -28.58
CA ALA A 351 -3.46 -4.91 -29.53
C ALA A 351 -3.48 -4.01 -30.77
N SER A 352 -3.31 -2.69 -30.59
CA SER A 352 -3.25 -1.76 -31.73
C SER A 352 -1.99 -1.97 -32.58
N ALA A 353 -0.84 -2.27 -31.96
CA ALA A 353 0.39 -2.60 -32.69
C ALA A 353 0.23 -3.88 -33.53
N ALA A 354 -0.41 -4.92 -32.97
CA ALA A 354 -0.66 -6.18 -33.67
C ALA A 354 -1.65 -6.07 -34.84
N LEU A 355 -2.45 -4.99 -34.90
CA LEU A 355 -3.37 -4.70 -36.01
C LEU A 355 -2.73 -3.87 -37.12
N MET A 356 -1.53 -3.32 -36.92
CA MET A 356 -0.78 -2.55 -37.92
C MET A 356 0.20 -3.41 -38.73
N GLU A 357 0.44 -4.66 -38.32
CA GLU A 357 1.12 -5.71 -39.10
C GLU A 357 0.10 -6.56 -39.86
#